data_AF-B9SCG7-F1
#
_entry.id   AF-B9SCG7-F1
#
_cell.length_a   1.000
_cell.length_b   1.000
_cell.length_c   1.000
_cell.angle_alpha   90.00
_cell.angle_beta   90.00
_cell.angle_gamma   90.00
#
_symmetry.space_group_name_H-M   'P 1'
#
loop_
_entity.id
_entity.type
_entity.pdbx_description
1 polymer ?
#
loop_
_entity_poly.entity_id
_entity_poly.type
_entity_poly.pdbx_seq_one_letter_code
_entity_poly.pdbx_strand_id
1 'polypeptide(L)'
;MSNQYGEDHEDTTVVGFEVPKSPDSSYNNAYPGNEDDARDPPAVPPHLQHTLLSYPASADTSETIPEPQNVILNHLYIENREAPRSVVALGFTHRFRSKYVTVVLYKPVQRRGSSST
;
A
#
# COMPACT_ATOMS: atom_id res chain seq x y z
N MET A 1 13.16 -12.72 30.15
CA MET A 1 13.08 -11.28 29.86
C MET A 1 11.74 -11.05 29.19
N SER A 2 10.72 -10.74 30.00
CA SER A 2 9.36 -10.52 29.51
C SER A 2 9.27 -9.09 28.98
N ASN A 3 9.04 -8.91 27.69
CA ASN A 3 8.78 -7.60 27.11
C ASN A 3 7.36 -7.18 27.50
N GLN A 4 7.29 -6.38 28.55
CA GLN A 4 6.10 -5.70 29.03
C GLN A 4 6.15 -4.27 28.45
N TYR A 5 5.77 -4.12 27.18
CA TYR A 5 5.46 -2.81 26.61
C TYR A 5 3.95 -2.71 26.52
N GLY A 6 3.39 -1.77 27.29
CA GLY A 6 1.97 -1.61 27.55
C GLY A 6 1.14 -1.43 26.29
N GLU A 7 -0.01 -2.11 26.29
CA GLU A 7 -1.16 -1.83 25.44
C GLU A 7 -1.82 -0.50 25.85
N ASP A 8 -1.12 0.62 25.68
CA ASP A 8 -1.71 1.95 25.89
C ASP A 8 -1.80 2.74 24.57
N HIS A 9 -2.18 2.06 23.49
CA HIS A 9 -2.73 2.73 22.31
C HIS A 9 -4.24 2.86 22.51
N GLU A 10 -4.64 3.82 23.33
CA GLU A 10 -6.01 4.32 23.40
C GLU A 10 -6.30 5.13 22.12
N ASP A 11 -6.24 4.45 20.97
CA ASP A 11 -6.75 4.97 19.72
C ASP A 11 -8.26 4.81 19.79
N THR A 12 -8.99 5.92 19.87
CA THR A 12 -10.44 6.00 19.72
C THR A 12 -10.87 5.22 18.47
N THR A 13 -11.17 3.93 18.63
CA THR A 13 -11.62 3.06 17.55
C THR A 13 -13.09 3.34 17.29
N VAL A 14 -13.41 3.72 16.06
CA VAL A 14 -14.81 3.88 15.64
C VAL A 14 -15.42 2.49 15.56
N VAL A 15 -16.54 2.26 16.25
CA VAL A 15 -17.25 0.98 16.28
C VAL A 15 -17.52 0.50 14.84
N GLY A 16 -17.04 -0.69 14.49
CA GLY A 16 -17.14 -1.29 13.15
C GLY A 16 -15.94 -1.03 12.22
N PHE A 17 -14.95 -0.27 12.67
CA PHE A 17 -13.68 -0.04 11.96
C PHE A 17 -12.48 -0.55 12.77
N GLU A 18 -12.71 -1.51 13.67
CA GLU A 18 -11.64 -2.18 14.41
C GLU A 18 -10.72 -2.91 13.42
N VAL A 19 -9.41 -2.70 13.54
CA VAL A 19 -8.44 -3.43 12.73
C VAL A 19 -8.49 -4.90 13.17
N PRO A 20 -8.87 -5.84 12.28
CA PRO A 20 -8.95 -7.24 12.65
C PRO A 20 -7.54 -7.74 12.98
N LYS A 21 -7.42 -8.48 14.09
CA LYS A 21 -6.16 -9.13 14.45
C LYS A 21 -5.80 -10.15 13.38
N SER A 22 -4.51 -10.24 13.06
CA SER A 22 -3.99 -11.34 12.26
C SER A 22 -4.39 -12.68 12.91
N PRO A 23 -4.81 -13.68 12.12
CA PRO A 23 -5.11 -15.01 12.67
C PRO A 23 -3.89 -15.63 13.36
N ASP A 24 -4.10 -16.30 14.50
CA ASP A 24 -3.02 -16.86 15.32
C ASP A 24 -2.24 -17.99 14.63
N SER A 25 -2.88 -18.71 13.68
CA SER A 25 -2.24 -19.84 12.99
C SER A 25 -2.83 -20.20 11.62
N SER A 26 -3.62 -19.33 10.98
CA SER A 26 -4.30 -19.67 9.71
C SER A 26 -3.47 -19.40 8.45
N TYR A 27 -2.31 -18.75 8.58
CA TYR A 27 -1.44 -18.50 7.43
C TYR A 27 -0.82 -19.82 6.96
N ASN A 28 -1.05 -20.16 5.70
CA ASN A 28 -0.43 -21.30 5.04
C ASN A 28 0.22 -20.84 3.73
N ASN A 29 0.89 -21.76 3.04
CA ASN A 29 1.51 -21.54 1.73
C ASN A 29 1.06 -22.60 0.71
N ALA A 30 -0.10 -23.23 0.95
CA ALA A 30 -0.68 -24.16 0.00
C ALA A 30 -1.17 -23.38 -1.23
N TYR A 31 -1.00 -23.96 -2.42
CA TYR A 31 -1.55 -23.35 -3.63
C TYR A 31 -3.08 -23.39 -3.58
N PRO A 32 -3.77 -22.29 -3.96
CA PRO A 32 -5.23 -22.29 -4.08
C PRO A 32 -5.71 -23.41 -5.01
N GLY A 33 -6.84 -24.02 -4.67
CA GLY A 33 -7.47 -25.07 -5.46
C GLY A 33 -8.56 -24.53 -6.38
N ASN A 34 -9.11 -25.38 -7.25
CA ASN A 34 -10.17 -24.99 -8.20
C ASN A 34 -11.45 -24.47 -7.52
N GLU A 35 -11.70 -24.83 -6.26
CA GLU A 35 -12.86 -24.35 -5.50
C GLU A 35 -12.71 -22.88 -5.06
N ASP A 36 -11.47 -22.41 -4.88
CA ASP A 36 -11.15 -21.01 -4.54
C ASP A 36 -11.39 -20.08 -5.74
N ASP A 37 -11.30 -20.61 -6.96
CA ASP A 37 -11.51 -19.91 -8.23
C ASP A 37 -13.00 -19.78 -8.61
N ALA A 38 -13.90 -20.44 -7.88
CA ALA A 38 -15.33 -20.47 -8.22
C ALA A 38 -16.06 -19.14 -8.01
N ARG A 39 -15.44 -18.18 -7.29
CA ARG A 39 -16.01 -16.87 -7.00
C ARG A 39 -15.19 -15.78 -7.67
N ASP A 40 -15.88 -14.92 -8.42
CA ASP A 40 -15.25 -13.74 -8.99
C ASP A 40 -14.68 -12.81 -7.90
N PRO A 41 -13.49 -12.23 -8.12
CA PRO A 41 -12.92 -11.28 -7.19
C PRO A 41 -13.77 -10.01 -7.13
N PRO A 42 -13.79 -9.31 -5.99
CA PRO A 42 -14.49 -8.03 -5.87
C PRO A 42 -13.91 -7.00 -6.85
N ALA A 43 -14.78 -6.15 -7.38
CA ALA A 43 -14.35 -5.03 -8.21
C ALA A 43 -13.47 -4.05 -7.41
N VAL A 44 -12.47 -3.47 -8.08
CA VAL A 44 -11.57 -2.50 -7.46
C VAL A 44 -12.35 -1.23 -7.12
N PRO A 45 -12.28 -0.74 -5.86
CA PRO A 45 -12.91 0.52 -5.48
C PRO A 45 -12.38 1.70 -6.31
N PRO A 46 -13.24 2.60 -6.82
CA PRO A 46 -12.81 3.71 -7.67
C PRO A 46 -11.85 4.68 -6.95
N HIS A 47 -11.96 4.79 -5.62
CA HIS A 47 -11.07 5.60 -4.78
C HIS A 47 -9.59 5.23 -4.94
N LEU A 48 -9.26 3.97 -5.24
CA LEU A 48 -7.87 3.52 -5.41
C LEU A 48 -7.25 3.96 -6.73
N GLN A 49 -8.02 4.52 -7.66
CA GLN A 49 -7.53 5.03 -8.93
C GLN A 49 -6.93 6.43 -8.82
N HIS A 50 -7.26 7.18 -7.76
CA HIS A 50 -6.84 8.57 -7.58
C HIS A 50 -5.68 8.64 -6.58
N THR A 51 -4.45 8.69 -7.10
CA THR A 51 -3.25 8.79 -6.24
C THR A 51 -2.95 10.25 -5.90
N LEU A 52 -2.41 10.52 -4.71
CA LEU A 52 -1.95 11.88 -4.36
C LEU A 52 -0.85 12.41 -5.30
N LEU A 53 -0.04 11.48 -5.84
CA LEU A 53 1.13 11.79 -6.67
C LEU A 53 0.80 11.95 -8.16
N SER A 54 -0.45 11.70 -8.57
CA SER A 54 -0.89 11.88 -9.96
C SER A 54 -1.41 13.29 -10.24
N TYR A 55 -1.54 14.13 -9.22
CA TYR A 55 -1.86 15.54 -9.43
C TYR A 55 -0.66 16.26 -10.05
N PRO A 56 -0.82 16.96 -11.20
CA PRO A 56 0.26 17.76 -11.75
C PRO A 56 0.63 18.84 -10.74
N ALA A 57 1.92 18.92 -10.40
CA ALA A 57 2.43 20.01 -9.59
C ALA A 57 2.16 21.33 -10.35
N SER A 58 1.25 22.16 -9.87
CA SER A 58 1.12 23.51 -10.40
C SER A 58 2.40 24.27 -10.02
N ALA A 59 2.97 25.03 -10.95
CA ALA A 59 4.25 25.72 -10.78
C ALA A 59 4.27 26.68 -9.56
N ASP A 60 3.10 27.06 -9.04
CA ASP A 60 2.93 27.99 -7.92
C ASP A 60 2.66 27.31 -6.56
N THR A 61 2.48 25.98 -6.51
CA THR A 61 2.10 25.24 -5.28
C THR A 61 3.11 24.14 -4.93
N SER A 62 4.39 24.48 -4.94
CA SER A 62 5.52 23.55 -4.88
C SER A 62 5.57 22.60 -3.65
N GLU A 63 4.72 22.73 -2.63
CA GLU A 63 4.97 22.01 -1.35
C GLU A 63 3.75 21.37 -0.67
N THR A 64 2.52 21.60 -1.11
CA THR A 64 1.33 21.07 -0.41
C THR A 64 0.58 20.05 -1.25
N ILE A 65 0.85 18.78 -0.98
CA ILE A 65 0.01 17.65 -1.41
C ILE A 65 -1.36 17.79 -0.69
N PRO A 66 -2.50 17.62 -1.39
CA PRO A 66 -3.82 17.69 -0.76
C PRO A 66 -3.97 16.63 0.34
N GLU A 67 -4.89 16.88 1.27
CA GLU A 67 -5.21 15.91 2.32
C GLU A 67 -5.73 14.59 1.71
N PRO A 68 -5.14 13.44 2.03
CA PRO A 68 -5.59 12.16 1.50
C PRO A 68 -6.93 11.73 2.08
N GLN A 69 -7.73 11.05 1.26
CA GLN A 69 -8.86 10.28 1.77
C GLN A 69 -8.37 9.10 2.61
N ASN A 70 -9.05 8.78 3.70
CA ASN A 70 -8.67 7.66 4.56
C ASN A 70 -8.58 6.32 3.81
N VAL A 71 -9.39 6.15 2.76
CA VAL A 71 -9.48 4.92 1.94
C VAL A 71 -8.20 4.66 1.12
N ILE A 72 -7.38 5.67 0.85
CA ILE A 72 -6.14 5.51 0.05
C ILE A 72 -4.90 5.28 0.93
N LEU A 73 -5.05 5.37 2.25
CA LEU A 73 -3.95 5.13 3.18
C LEU A 73 -3.59 3.65 3.22
N ASN A 74 -2.31 3.37 3.41
CA ASN A 74 -1.75 2.02 3.48
C ASN A 74 -1.87 1.20 2.17
N HIS A 75 -2.19 1.83 1.04
CA HIS A 75 -2.16 1.21 -0.28
C HIS A 75 -0.84 1.49 -0.99
N LEU A 76 -0.28 0.45 -1.63
CA LEU A 76 0.95 0.54 -2.41
C LEU A 76 0.63 0.94 -3.86
N TYR A 77 1.26 2.02 -4.32
CA TYR A 77 1.19 2.49 -5.69
C TYR A 77 2.49 2.22 -6.43
N ILE A 78 2.39 1.88 -7.71
CA ILE A 78 3.54 1.62 -8.58
C ILE A 78 3.42 2.51 -9.80
N GLU A 79 4.50 3.20 -10.15
CA GLU A 79 4.52 4.02 -11.36
C GLU A 79 4.39 3.14 -12.62
N ASN A 80 3.35 3.40 -13.41
CA ASN A 80 3.10 2.68 -14.65
C ASN A 80 3.84 3.35 -15.82
N ARG A 81 5.12 2.98 -16.04
CA ARG A 81 5.90 3.39 -17.24
C ARG A 81 5.97 2.29 -18.29
N GLU A 82 6.10 2.59 -19.57
CA GLU A 82 6.38 1.53 -20.55
C GLU A 82 7.79 0.93 -20.34
N ALA A 83 7.97 -0.33 -20.71
CA ALA A 83 9.25 -1.03 -20.59
C ALA A 83 10.26 -0.52 -21.66
N PRO A 84 11.58 -0.55 -21.40
CA PRO A 84 12.25 -1.16 -20.25
C PRO A 84 12.62 -0.19 -19.11
N ARG A 85 12.36 -0.62 -17.86
CA ARG A 85 12.65 0.16 -16.65
C ARG A 85 13.89 -0.41 -15.93
N SER A 86 14.87 0.43 -15.58
CA SER A 86 16.00 0.06 -14.70
C SER A 86 15.70 0.28 -13.21
N VAL A 87 14.66 1.06 -12.92
CA VAL A 87 14.20 1.45 -11.59
C VAL A 87 12.68 1.36 -11.54
N VAL A 88 12.14 0.91 -10.41
CA VAL A 88 10.72 0.98 -10.08
C VAL A 88 10.52 2.02 -8.99
N ALA A 89 9.57 2.93 -9.20
CA ALA A 89 9.11 3.87 -8.19
C ALA A 89 7.86 3.31 -7.49
N LEU A 90 7.92 3.24 -6.17
CA LEU A 90 6.85 2.77 -5.28
C LEU A 90 6.37 3.93 -4.42
N GLY A 91 5.06 4.18 -4.38
CA GLY A 91 4.43 5.21 -3.56
C GLY A 91 3.59 4.59 -2.44
N PHE A 92 3.64 5.17 -1.24
CA PHE A 92 2.86 4.73 -0.09
C PHE A 92 2.51 5.90 0.82
N THR A 93 1.26 6.00 1.27
CA THR A 93 0.82 7.03 2.21
C THR A 93 0.39 6.42 3.53
N HIS A 94 0.94 6.93 4.63
CA HIS A 94 0.65 6.47 5.99
C HIS A 94 0.22 7.62 6.88
N ARG A 95 -0.65 7.35 7.85
CA ARG A 95 -1.03 8.33 8.87
C ARG A 95 -0.16 8.15 10.11
N PHE A 96 0.61 9.17 10.45
CA PHE A 96 1.36 9.25 11.71
C PHE A 96 0.68 10.26 12.63
N ARG A 97 -0.03 9.76 13.66
CA ARG A 97 -0.91 10.55 14.54
C ARG A 97 -1.95 11.34 13.73
N SER A 98 -1.90 12.67 13.76
CA SER A 98 -2.79 13.58 13.04
C SER A 98 -2.20 14.11 11.73
N LYS A 99 -1.10 13.52 11.23
CA LYS A 99 -0.42 13.92 10.01
C LYS A 99 -0.31 12.76 9.04
N TYR A 100 -0.19 13.09 7.75
CA TYR A 100 -0.02 12.11 6.68
C TYR A 100 1.38 12.23 6.08
N VAL A 101 2.01 11.09 5.82
CA VAL A 101 3.34 10.99 5.24
C VAL A 101 3.23 10.16 3.97
N THR A 102 3.62 10.74 2.83
CA THR A 102 3.73 10.03 1.55
C THR A 102 5.20 9.77 1.27
N VAL A 103 5.55 8.49 1.11
CA VAL A 103 6.90 8.02 0.81
C VAL A 103 6.97 7.57 -0.64
N VAL A 104 8.04 7.97 -1.33
CA VAL A 104 8.38 7.45 -2.66
C VAL A 104 9.73 6.74 -2.59
N LEU A 105 9.72 5.43 -2.86
CA LEU A 105 10.91 4.59 -2.89
C LEU A 105 11.29 4.27 -4.34
N TYR A 106 12.51 4.63 -4.72
CA TYR A 106 13.10 4.23 -6.00
C TYR A 106 13.99 3.01 -5.78
N LYS A 107 13.58 1.88 -6.35
CA LYS A 107 14.30 0.60 -6.23
C LYS A 107 14.82 0.14 -7.60
N PRO A 108 16.14 -0.05 -7.77
CA PRO A 108 16.69 -0.66 -8.98
C PRO A 108 16.13 -2.06 -9.21
N VAL A 109 15.81 -2.40 -10.46
CA VAL A 109 15.40 -3.73 -10.87
C VAL A 109 16.50 -4.35 -11.71
N GLN A 110 17.08 -5.44 -11.23
CA GLN A 110 18.05 -6.19 -12.00
C GLN A 110 17.36 -6.78 -13.22
N ARG A 111 17.86 -6.44 -14.42
CA ARG A 111 17.56 -7.26 -15.59
C ARG A 111 18.15 -8.63 -15.31
N ARG A 112 17.31 -9.64 -15.10
CA ARG A 112 17.75 -11.03 -15.24
C ARG A 112 18.20 -11.15 -16.69
N GLY A 113 19.51 -11.05 -16.92
CA GLY A 113 20.09 -11.26 -18.23
C GLY A 113 19.55 -12.59 -18.75
N SER A 114 19.09 -12.60 -20.00
CA SER A 114 18.83 -13.82 -20.73
C SER A 114 20.10 -14.68 -20.66
N SER A 115 20.12 -15.66 -19.76
CA SER A 115 21.01 -16.80 -19.91
C SER A 115 20.44 -17.59 -21.08
N SER A 116 20.81 -17.18 -22.28
CA SER A 116 20.69 -18.00 -23.47
C SER A 116 21.57 -19.24 -23.25
N THR A 117 20.93 -20.39 -23.14
CA THR A 117 21.55 -21.70 -23.39
C THR A 117 20.66 -22.41 -24.38
#